data_AF-A0A7J7HVP3-F1
#
_entry.id   AF-A0A7J7HVP3-F1
#
_cell.length_a   1.000
_cell.length_b   1.000
_cell.length_c   1.000
_cell.angle_alpha   90.00
_cell.angle_beta   90.00
_cell.angle_gamma   90.00
#
_symmetry.space_group_name_H-M   'P 1'
#
loop_
_entity.id
_entity.type
_entity.pdbx_description
1 polymer ?
#
loop_
_entity_poly.entity_id
_entity_poly.type
_entity_poly.pdbx_seq_one_letter_code
_entity_poly.pdbx_strand_id
1 'polypeptide(L)'
;MEMDPGTFDVVKMKELMGLGVNRVSLGVQAFQDELLKACGTAHGVEEVHEAIGVVGTCGEFPLPSETQFAEFYKTASRMLSDARYNHYEISSYCKDNFESKRNLTYWDNKPFYGFGLGSASFLGGFRFSRPKKMKVYAGYVQNLEDGVVGLSDDSFPDPKDMAMDAVMLSFRTAKGLDLKSFRKTFGSSLVHSLGKAYRPFVESGHVVCLDRHRRVITTDRFCALLSDEEEIEETVAFIRLSDPDGFLLSNELIFQVIAP
;
A
#
# COMPACT_ATOMS: atom_id res chain seq x y z
N MET A 1 -6.24 -2.93 -18.78
CA MET A 1 -5.53 -1.65 -18.97
C MET A 1 -5.46 -0.93 -17.63
N GLU A 2 -4.30 -0.41 -17.25
CA GLU A 2 -4.16 0.45 -16.07
C GLU A 2 -4.42 1.90 -16.49
N MET A 3 -5.20 2.62 -15.68
CA MET A 3 -5.61 3.99 -15.97
C MET A 3 -5.66 4.78 -14.67
N ASP A 4 -5.34 6.07 -14.77
CA ASP A 4 -5.40 7.00 -13.64
C ASP A 4 -6.55 8.00 -13.84
N PRO A 5 -7.25 8.39 -12.77
CA PRO A 5 -8.21 9.48 -12.82
C PRO A 5 -7.63 10.75 -13.46
N GLY A 6 -8.45 11.48 -14.22
CA GLY A 6 -8.02 12.69 -14.95
C GLY A 6 -7.21 12.44 -16.24
N THR A 7 -6.91 11.19 -16.61
CA THR A 7 -6.10 10.88 -17.83
C THR A 7 -6.92 10.40 -19.04
N PHE A 8 -8.25 10.32 -18.90
CA PHE A 8 -9.17 9.84 -19.93
C PHE A 8 -10.58 10.41 -19.78
N ASP A 9 -11.34 10.37 -20.87
CA ASP A 9 -12.74 10.77 -20.93
C ASP A 9 -13.58 9.67 -21.63
N VAL A 10 -14.87 9.94 -21.83
CA VAL A 10 -15.80 9.01 -22.50
C VAL A 10 -15.36 8.68 -23.93
N VAL A 11 -14.80 9.64 -24.66
CA VAL A 11 -14.38 9.46 -26.05
C VAL A 11 -13.22 8.47 -26.10
N LYS A 12 -12.16 8.74 -25.33
CA LYS A 12 -10.98 7.88 -25.24
C LYS A 12 -11.34 6.48 -24.71
N MET A 13 -12.26 6.38 -23.75
CA MET A 13 -12.70 5.09 -23.23
C MET A 13 -13.42 4.25 -24.31
N LYS A 14 -14.31 4.86 -25.09
CA LYS A 14 -14.99 4.17 -26.20
C LYS A 14 -14.04 3.74 -27.31
N GLU A 15 -13.04 4.55 -27.63
CA GLU A 15 -11.98 4.18 -28.58
C GLU A 15 -11.20 2.94 -28.08
N LEU A 16 -10.79 2.93 -26.81
CA LEU A 16 -10.10 1.79 -26.20
C LEU A 16 -10.96 0.52 -26.22
N MET A 17 -12.27 0.63 -25.92
CA MET A 17 -13.20 -0.48 -26.03
C MET A 17 -13.36 -0.97 -27.47
N GLY A 18 -13.38 -0.06 -28.46
CA GLY A 18 -13.37 -0.39 -29.88
C GLY A 18 -12.13 -1.16 -30.33
N LEU A 19 -11.02 -1.00 -29.61
CA LEU A 19 -9.78 -1.78 -29.77
C LEU A 19 -9.79 -3.11 -28.99
N GLY A 20 -10.89 -3.45 -28.32
CA GLY A 20 -11.06 -4.70 -27.56
C GLY A 20 -10.68 -4.62 -26.08
N VAL A 21 -10.43 -3.44 -25.52
CA VAL A 21 -10.20 -3.30 -24.07
C VAL A 21 -11.49 -3.56 -23.30
N ASN A 22 -11.51 -4.61 -22.48
CA ASN A 22 -12.67 -5.02 -21.68
C ASN A 22 -12.39 -5.11 -20.17
N ARG A 23 -11.16 -4.74 -19.74
CA ARG A 23 -10.77 -4.66 -18.32
C ARG A 23 -10.00 -3.39 -18.06
N VAL A 24 -10.45 -2.59 -17.09
CA VAL A 24 -9.74 -1.43 -16.56
C VAL A 24 -9.35 -1.68 -15.11
N SER A 25 -8.15 -1.26 -14.74
CA SER A 25 -7.67 -1.16 -13.36
C SER A 25 -7.45 0.32 -13.09
N LEU A 26 -8.28 0.90 -12.23
CA LEU A 26 -8.28 2.35 -11.94
C LEU A 26 -7.55 2.63 -10.62
N GLY A 27 -6.47 3.41 -10.69
CA GLY A 27 -5.64 3.76 -9.53
C GLY A 27 -6.23 4.86 -8.65
N VAL A 28 -7.35 4.61 -7.98
CA VAL A 28 -8.06 5.63 -7.17
C VAL A 28 -7.28 6.03 -5.90
N GLN A 29 -6.67 5.06 -5.21
CA GLN A 29 -6.02 5.19 -3.89
C GLN A 29 -6.97 5.46 -2.72
N ALA A 30 -7.75 6.54 -2.74
CA ALA A 30 -8.63 6.95 -1.65
C ALA A 30 -9.79 7.84 -2.14
N PHE A 31 -10.79 8.06 -1.29
CA PHE A 31 -11.94 8.95 -1.53
C PHE A 31 -11.93 10.19 -0.62
N GLN A 32 -10.77 10.51 -0.06
CA GLN A 32 -10.54 11.63 0.85
C GLN A 32 -9.41 12.49 0.27
N ASP A 33 -9.67 13.78 0.05
CA ASP A 33 -8.69 14.67 -0.59
C ASP A 33 -7.41 14.81 0.24
N GLU A 34 -7.48 14.77 1.57
CA GLU A 34 -6.30 14.78 2.43
C GLU A 34 -5.44 13.52 2.21
N LEU A 35 -6.06 12.35 2.07
CA LEU A 35 -5.37 11.09 1.80
C LEU A 35 -4.68 11.10 0.44
N LEU A 36 -5.39 11.57 -0.59
CA LEU A 36 -4.88 11.67 -1.95
C LEU A 36 -3.64 12.57 -2.00
N LYS A 37 -3.72 13.76 -1.38
CA LYS A 37 -2.59 14.69 -1.27
C LYS A 37 -1.41 14.06 -0.55
N ALA A 38 -1.63 13.38 0.57
CA ALA A 38 -0.56 12.73 1.33
C ALA A 38 0.07 11.54 0.58
N CYS A 39 -0.70 10.85 -0.25
CA CYS A 39 -0.20 9.82 -1.15
C CYS A 39 0.52 10.39 -2.40
N GLY A 40 0.56 11.71 -2.56
CA GLY A 40 1.21 12.38 -3.70
C GLY A 40 0.52 12.13 -5.03
N THR A 41 -0.79 11.88 -5.03
CA THR A 41 -1.56 11.67 -6.26
C THR A 41 -1.66 12.95 -7.08
N ALA A 42 -1.79 12.81 -8.40
CA ALA A 42 -1.94 13.94 -9.31
C ALA A 42 -3.41 14.38 -9.50
N HIS A 43 -4.33 13.72 -8.82
CA HIS A 43 -5.79 13.87 -8.93
C HIS A 43 -6.43 13.98 -7.54
N GLY A 44 -7.58 14.65 -7.47
CA GLY A 44 -8.44 14.74 -6.29
C GLY A 44 -9.66 13.82 -6.38
N VAL A 45 -10.58 13.95 -5.42
CA VAL A 45 -11.80 13.14 -5.35
C VAL A 45 -12.75 13.42 -6.52
N GLU A 46 -12.78 14.65 -7.04
CA GLU A 46 -13.61 15.01 -8.20
C GLU A 46 -13.24 14.19 -9.43
N GLU A 47 -11.95 14.15 -9.81
CA GLU A 47 -11.50 13.36 -10.97
C GLU A 47 -11.73 11.85 -10.77
N VAL A 48 -11.68 11.37 -9.53
CA VAL A 48 -12.02 9.97 -9.19
C VAL A 48 -13.47 9.69 -9.55
N HIS A 49 -14.40 10.53 -9.11
CA HIS A 49 -15.83 10.35 -9.42
C HIS A 49 -16.11 10.45 -10.92
N GLU A 50 -15.48 11.39 -11.62
CA GLU A 50 -15.58 11.49 -13.07
C GLU A 50 -15.09 10.21 -13.76
N ALA A 51 -13.90 9.72 -13.40
CA ALA A 51 -13.33 8.50 -13.95
C ALA A 51 -14.23 7.27 -13.70
N ILE A 52 -14.78 7.14 -12.50
CA ILE A 52 -15.77 6.11 -12.13
C ILE A 52 -17.03 6.25 -12.99
N GLY A 53 -17.54 7.47 -13.19
CA GLY A 53 -18.68 7.74 -14.05
C GLY A 53 -18.43 7.38 -15.51
N VAL A 54 -17.26 7.70 -16.06
CA VAL A 54 -16.86 7.31 -17.41
C VAL A 54 -16.81 5.78 -17.55
N VAL A 55 -16.15 5.10 -16.61
CA VAL A 55 -16.06 3.63 -16.63
C VAL A 55 -17.44 2.99 -16.49
N GLY A 56 -18.28 3.49 -15.58
CA GLY A 56 -19.62 2.97 -15.35
C GLY A 56 -20.59 3.20 -16.52
N THR A 57 -20.49 4.34 -17.22
CA THR A 57 -21.33 4.65 -18.39
C THR A 57 -20.91 3.89 -19.64
N CYS A 58 -19.63 3.58 -19.78
CA CYS A 58 -19.10 2.82 -20.92
C CYS A 58 -19.13 1.30 -20.67
N GLY A 59 -19.10 0.87 -19.41
CA GLY A 59 -19.10 -0.54 -19.03
C GLY A 59 -20.44 -1.25 -19.26
N GLU A 60 -20.39 -2.58 -19.37
CA GLU A 60 -21.59 -3.40 -19.57
C GLU A 60 -22.44 -3.54 -18.30
N PHE A 61 -21.84 -3.34 -17.12
CA PHE A 61 -22.50 -3.50 -15.82
C PHE A 61 -22.34 -2.25 -14.97
N PRO A 62 -23.38 -1.88 -14.18
CA PRO A 62 -23.24 -0.80 -13.22
C PRO A 62 -22.17 -1.16 -12.18
N LEU A 63 -21.45 -0.15 -11.71
CA LEU A 63 -20.51 -0.33 -10.61
C LEU A 63 -21.29 -0.65 -9.32
N PRO A 64 -20.82 -1.62 -8.51
CA PRO A 64 -21.47 -1.93 -7.23
C PRO A 64 -21.37 -0.75 -6.25
N SER A 65 -22.29 -0.68 -5.30
CA SER A 65 -22.15 0.23 -4.16
C SER A 65 -20.96 -0.17 -3.27
N GLU A 66 -20.47 0.74 -2.43
CA GLU A 66 -19.40 0.43 -1.47
C GLU A 66 -19.70 -0.79 -0.59
N THR A 67 -20.95 -0.91 -0.12
CA THR A 67 -21.40 -2.07 0.66
C THR A 67 -21.35 -3.35 -0.17
N GLN A 68 -21.75 -3.31 -1.45
CA GLN A 68 -21.66 -4.47 -2.34
C GLN A 68 -20.20 -4.83 -2.62
N PHE A 69 -19.32 -3.86 -2.82
CA PHE A 69 -17.87 -4.08 -2.98
C PHE A 69 -17.27 -4.76 -1.75
N ALA A 70 -17.60 -4.30 -0.54
CA ALA A 70 -17.16 -4.92 0.71
C ALA A 70 -17.63 -6.38 0.80
N GLU A 71 -18.90 -6.66 0.49
CA GLU A 71 -19.42 -8.02 0.48
C GLU A 71 -18.77 -8.90 -0.60
N PHE A 72 -18.48 -8.35 -1.78
CA PHE A 72 -17.74 -9.07 -2.82
C PHE A 72 -16.32 -9.41 -2.38
N TYR A 73 -15.62 -8.49 -1.72
CA TYR A 73 -14.29 -8.74 -1.16
C TYR A 73 -14.33 -9.85 -0.11
N LYS A 74 -15.26 -9.78 0.85
CA LYS A 74 -15.43 -10.81 1.90
C LYS A 74 -15.80 -12.17 1.31
N THR A 75 -16.66 -12.18 0.29
CA THR A 75 -17.04 -13.41 -0.43
C THR A 75 -15.86 -14.01 -1.16
N ALA A 76 -15.10 -13.20 -1.92
CA ALA A 76 -13.92 -13.66 -2.63
C ALA A 76 -12.84 -14.20 -1.66
N SER A 77 -12.57 -13.47 -0.57
CA SER A 77 -11.66 -13.90 0.50
C SER A 77 -12.05 -15.28 1.02
N ARG A 78 -13.32 -15.46 1.44
CA ARG A 78 -13.82 -16.75 1.93
C ARG A 78 -13.67 -17.87 0.91
N MET A 79 -14.12 -17.64 -0.33
CA MET A 79 -14.05 -18.66 -1.39
C MET A 79 -12.61 -19.08 -1.70
N LEU A 80 -11.68 -18.13 -1.74
CA LEU A 80 -10.26 -18.39 -2.01
C LEU A 80 -9.61 -19.13 -0.83
N SER A 81 -9.88 -18.72 0.41
CA SER A 81 -9.42 -19.40 1.62
C SER A 81 -9.96 -20.82 1.73
N ASP A 82 -11.25 -21.04 1.48
CA ASP A 82 -11.87 -22.38 1.46
C ASP A 82 -11.25 -23.26 0.37
N ALA A 83 -10.89 -22.66 -0.76
CA ALA A 83 -10.14 -23.31 -1.83
C ALA A 83 -8.65 -23.50 -1.52
N ARG A 84 -8.18 -23.16 -0.31
CA ARG A 84 -6.79 -23.23 0.17
C ARG A 84 -5.83 -22.32 -0.61
N TYR A 85 -6.26 -21.12 -0.96
CA TYR A 85 -5.36 -20.05 -1.38
C TYR A 85 -5.09 -19.17 -0.16
N ASN A 86 -3.81 -18.84 0.04
CA ASN A 86 -3.37 -18.00 1.14
C ASN A 86 -3.42 -16.54 0.72
N HIS A 87 -4.05 -15.71 1.53
CA HIS A 87 -3.94 -14.26 1.43
C HIS A 87 -2.53 -13.87 1.88
N TYR A 88 -1.66 -13.49 0.95
CA TYR A 88 -0.26 -13.15 1.27
C TYR A 88 -0.01 -11.64 1.28
N GLU A 89 -0.80 -10.87 0.52
CA GLU A 89 -0.77 -9.41 0.45
C GLU A 89 -2.12 -8.84 -0.01
N ILE A 90 -2.31 -7.54 0.25
CA ILE A 90 -3.57 -6.77 0.24
C ILE A 90 -4.70 -7.25 -0.68
N SER A 91 -4.40 -7.54 -1.95
CA SER A 91 -5.42 -7.90 -2.94
C SER A 91 -5.12 -9.22 -3.66
N SER A 92 -4.15 -10.00 -3.16
CA SER A 92 -3.71 -11.22 -3.84
C SER A 92 -3.67 -12.45 -2.94
N TYR A 93 -4.12 -13.54 -3.55
CA TYR A 93 -4.18 -14.86 -2.97
C TYR A 93 -3.40 -15.82 -3.86
N CYS A 94 -2.65 -16.75 -3.28
CA CYS A 94 -1.91 -17.74 -4.06
C CYS A 94 -1.85 -19.09 -3.33
N LYS A 95 -1.46 -20.14 -4.06
CA LYS A 95 -1.01 -21.39 -3.45
C LYS A 95 0.39 -21.20 -2.84
N ASP A 96 0.76 -22.09 -1.93
CA ASP A 96 2.09 -22.08 -1.33
C ASP A 96 3.18 -22.02 -2.41
N ASN A 97 4.15 -21.11 -2.27
CA ASN A 97 5.28 -20.89 -3.18
C ASN A 97 4.93 -20.27 -4.54
N PHE A 98 3.71 -19.75 -4.72
CA PHE A 98 3.28 -19.01 -5.91
C PHE A 98 3.07 -17.52 -5.64
N GLU A 99 3.64 -16.99 -4.57
CA GLU A 99 3.60 -15.56 -4.26
C GLU A 99 4.28 -14.75 -5.38
N SER A 100 3.69 -13.61 -5.74
CA SER A 100 4.33 -12.69 -6.68
C SER A 100 5.62 -12.13 -6.08
N LYS A 101 6.76 -12.61 -6.56
CA LYS A 101 8.08 -12.10 -6.17
C LYS A 101 8.19 -10.59 -6.43
N ARG A 102 7.58 -10.09 -7.51
CA ARG A 102 7.59 -8.66 -7.83
C ARG A 102 6.83 -7.85 -6.77
N ASN A 103 5.61 -8.27 -6.41
CA ASN A 103 4.82 -7.56 -5.40
C ASN A 103 5.53 -7.59 -4.04
N LEU A 104 6.03 -8.76 -3.66
CA LEU A 104 6.79 -8.92 -2.42
C LEU A 104 8.08 -8.09 -2.39
N THR A 105 8.77 -7.87 -3.51
CA THR A 105 9.91 -6.94 -3.55
C THR A 105 9.50 -5.53 -3.12
N TYR A 106 8.36 -5.03 -3.59
CA TYR A 106 7.86 -3.72 -3.18
C TYR A 106 7.41 -3.72 -1.72
N TRP A 107 6.62 -4.71 -1.30
CA TRP A 107 6.07 -4.78 0.06
C TRP A 107 7.12 -5.11 1.14
N ASP A 108 8.17 -5.86 0.80
CA ASP A 108 9.32 -6.10 1.68
C ASP A 108 10.29 -4.89 1.71
N ASN A 109 9.93 -3.77 1.09
CA ASN A 109 10.74 -2.56 0.96
C ASN A 109 12.16 -2.85 0.41
N LYS A 110 12.26 -3.75 -0.58
CA LYS A 110 13.55 -4.13 -1.18
C LYS A 110 13.94 -3.15 -2.29
N PRO A 111 15.25 -2.91 -2.50
CA PRO A 111 15.71 -2.06 -3.60
C PRO A 111 15.27 -2.57 -4.97
N PHE A 112 14.96 -1.65 -5.88
CA PHE A 112 14.63 -1.95 -7.27
C PHE A 112 15.03 -0.81 -8.21
N TYR A 113 15.26 -1.17 -9.47
CA TYR A 113 15.44 -0.20 -10.55
C TYR A 113 14.18 -0.16 -11.42
N GLY A 114 13.62 1.04 -11.60
CA GLY A 114 12.74 1.32 -12.72
C GLY A 114 13.55 1.82 -13.91
N PHE A 115 13.00 1.71 -15.12
CA PHE A 115 13.58 2.28 -16.33
C PHE A 115 12.49 2.88 -17.19
N GLY A 116 12.85 3.87 -18.01
CA GLY A 116 11.91 4.53 -18.90
C GLY A 116 11.29 5.81 -18.34
N LEU A 117 10.49 6.44 -19.20
CA LEU A 117 9.75 7.66 -18.93
C LEU A 117 8.89 7.52 -17.67
N GLY A 118 9.04 8.45 -16.72
CA GLY A 118 8.25 8.49 -15.49
C GLY A 118 8.52 7.37 -14.47
N SER A 119 9.48 6.47 -14.74
CA SER A 119 9.80 5.37 -13.84
C SER A 119 10.42 5.83 -12.52
N ALA A 120 10.08 5.16 -11.43
CA ALA A 120 10.73 5.32 -10.13
C ALA A 120 11.73 4.19 -9.87
N SER A 121 12.78 4.48 -9.12
CA SER A 121 13.71 3.51 -8.55
C SER A 121 13.78 3.72 -7.04
N PHE A 122 14.15 2.67 -6.31
CA PHE A 122 14.38 2.72 -4.88
C PHE A 122 15.69 2.03 -4.53
N LEU A 123 16.66 2.76 -3.98
CA LEU A 123 18.00 2.24 -3.66
C LEU A 123 18.48 2.83 -2.35
N GLY A 124 18.93 1.98 -1.42
CA GLY A 124 19.56 2.45 -0.17
C GLY A 124 18.68 3.36 0.70
N GLY A 125 17.36 3.26 0.61
CA GLY A 125 16.42 4.16 1.29
C GLY A 125 15.98 5.38 0.47
N PHE A 126 16.57 5.61 -0.71
CA PHE A 126 16.27 6.74 -1.57
C PHE A 126 15.30 6.35 -2.68
N ARG A 127 14.17 7.06 -2.79
CA ARG A 127 13.28 7.00 -3.96
C ARG A 127 13.58 8.15 -4.90
N PHE A 128 13.76 7.85 -6.17
CA PHE A 128 13.94 8.87 -7.20
C PHE A 128 13.18 8.48 -8.47
N SER A 129 12.66 9.49 -9.16
CA SER A 129 11.83 9.32 -10.35
C SER A 129 12.45 9.97 -11.57
N ARG A 130 12.20 9.39 -12.74
CA ARG A 130 12.58 9.95 -14.04
C ARG A 130 11.51 10.97 -14.48
N PRO A 131 11.87 11.93 -15.35
CA PRO A 131 10.88 12.86 -15.89
C PRO A 131 9.69 12.13 -16.52
N LYS A 132 8.47 12.60 -16.25
CA LYS A 132 7.23 12.01 -16.79
C LYS A 132 6.87 12.53 -18.19
N LYS A 133 7.45 13.67 -18.61
CA LYS A 133 7.17 14.31 -19.92
C LYS A 133 8.25 13.95 -20.94
N MET A 134 7.81 13.46 -22.11
CA MET A 134 8.70 12.92 -23.15
C MET A 134 9.86 13.86 -23.52
N LYS A 135 9.58 15.15 -23.77
CA LYS A 135 10.62 16.14 -24.13
C LYS A 135 11.69 16.30 -23.04
N VAL A 136 11.28 16.30 -21.77
CA VAL A 136 12.20 16.44 -20.63
C VAL A 136 12.99 15.15 -20.42
N TYR A 137 12.33 14.00 -20.59
CA TYR A 137 12.97 12.69 -20.49
C TYR A 137 14.02 12.47 -21.58
N ALA A 138 13.75 12.87 -22.83
CA ALA A 138 14.72 12.80 -23.92
C ALA A 138 15.99 13.61 -23.58
N GLY A 139 15.84 14.83 -23.04
CA GLY A 139 16.98 15.63 -22.56
C GLY A 139 17.72 14.96 -21.39
N TYR A 140 16.99 14.35 -20.45
CA TYR A 140 17.59 13.59 -19.35
C TYR A 140 18.43 12.40 -19.85
N VAL A 141 17.95 11.66 -20.85
CA VAL A 141 18.69 10.55 -21.47
C VAL A 141 19.94 11.07 -22.17
N GLN A 142 19.84 12.15 -22.94
CA GLN A 142 21.02 12.75 -23.58
C GLN A 142 22.07 13.17 -22.56
N ASN A 143 21.66 13.84 -21.47
CA ASN A 143 22.60 14.23 -20.41
C ASN A 143 23.26 13.02 -19.72
N LEU A 144 22.55 11.88 -19.61
CA LEU A 144 23.12 10.64 -19.07
C LEU A 144 24.19 10.08 -20.02
N GLU A 145 23.90 10.04 -21.32
CA GLU A 145 24.83 9.58 -22.35
C GLU A 145 26.07 10.47 -22.42
N ASP A 146 25.91 11.77 -22.21
CA ASP A 146 26.99 12.76 -22.18
C ASP A 146 27.77 12.76 -20.84
N GLY A 147 27.33 11.98 -19.84
CA GLY A 147 27.98 11.89 -18.53
C GLY A 147 27.79 13.13 -17.63
N VAL A 148 26.81 13.97 -17.93
CA VAL A 148 26.57 15.27 -17.26
C VAL A 148 25.57 15.15 -16.10
N VAL A 149 24.88 14.02 -15.97
CA VAL A 149 23.98 13.78 -14.83
C VAL A 149 24.77 13.39 -13.59
N GLY A 150 24.93 14.35 -12.68
CA GLY A 150 25.22 14.05 -11.28
C GLY A 150 24.05 13.27 -10.68
N LEU A 151 24.35 12.24 -9.90
CA LEU A 151 23.37 11.60 -9.01
C LEU A 151 22.98 12.64 -7.94
N SER A 152 22.02 13.52 -8.21
CA SER A 152 21.60 14.53 -7.23
C SER A 152 20.41 14.02 -6.43
N ASP A 153 20.65 13.61 -5.18
CA ASP A 153 20.35 14.42 -4.00
C ASP A 153 21.10 13.79 -2.81
N ASP A 154 22.06 14.49 -2.19
CA ASP A 154 22.82 14.00 -1.02
C ASP A 154 21.97 14.05 0.28
N SER A 155 20.66 14.23 0.15
CA SER A 155 19.71 14.30 1.25
C SER A 155 19.44 12.90 1.80
N PHE A 156 20.10 12.55 2.91
CA PHE A 156 19.77 11.33 3.63
C PHE A 156 18.24 11.24 3.86
N PRO A 157 17.60 10.08 3.63
CA PRO A 157 16.17 9.95 3.82
C PRO A 157 15.83 10.29 5.27
N ASP A 158 14.75 11.04 5.49
CA ASP A 158 14.29 11.32 6.85
C ASP A 158 14.02 9.98 7.57
N PRO A 159 14.64 9.72 8.73
CA PRO A 159 14.36 8.51 9.51
C PRO A 159 12.87 8.31 9.80
N LYS A 160 12.10 9.40 9.89
CA LYS A 160 10.64 9.37 10.05
C LYS A 160 9.96 8.78 8.81
N ASP A 161 10.34 9.24 7.62
CA ASP A 161 9.79 8.74 6.35
C ASP A 161 10.13 7.27 6.15
N MET A 162 11.37 6.86 6.49
CA MET A 162 11.78 5.46 6.45
C MET A 162 10.96 4.58 7.39
N ALA A 163 10.64 5.08 8.59
CA ALA A 163 9.82 4.35 9.54
C ALA A 163 8.37 4.24 9.06
N MET A 164 7.80 5.33 8.52
CA MET A 164 6.47 5.33 7.92
C MET A 164 6.37 4.34 6.76
N ASP A 165 7.36 4.32 5.86
CA ASP A 165 7.46 3.36 4.77
C ASP A 165 7.48 1.92 5.29
N ALA A 166 8.27 1.64 6.32
CA ALA A 166 8.36 0.31 6.90
C ALA A 166 7.01 -0.16 7.46
N VAL A 167 6.27 0.71 8.15
CA VAL A 167 4.92 0.42 8.67
C VAL A 167 3.94 0.22 7.50
N MET A 168 3.86 1.20 6.60
CA MET A 168 2.93 1.25 5.47
C MET A 168 3.05 0.00 4.58
N LEU A 169 4.28 -0.34 4.18
CA LEU A 169 4.54 -1.48 3.29
C LEU A 169 4.32 -2.82 3.99
N SER A 170 4.72 -2.94 5.26
CA SER A 170 4.54 -4.19 6.02
C SER A 170 3.07 -4.54 6.23
N PHE A 171 2.22 -3.53 6.47
CA PHE A 171 0.77 -3.70 6.65
C PHE A 171 0.06 -4.11 5.34
N ARG A 172 0.70 -3.98 4.18
CA ARG A 172 0.19 -4.54 2.92
C ARG A 172 0.33 -6.06 2.84
N THR A 173 1.01 -6.69 3.78
CA THR A 173 1.27 -8.13 3.77
C THR A 173 0.59 -8.84 4.92
N ALA A 174 0.23 -10.11 4.73
CA ALA A 174 -0.24 -10.97 5.81
C ALA A 174 0.86 -11.30 6.85
N LYS A 175 2.13 -10.96 6.58
CA LYS A 175 3.19 -11.09 7.57
C LYS A 175 3.12 -9.98 8.62
N GLY A 176 2.65 -8.79 8.23
CA GLY A 176 2.69 -7.60 9.06
C GLY A 176 4.08 -7.08 9.32
N LEU A 177 4.12 -6.12 10.24
CA LEU A 177 5.35 -5.50 10.72
C LEU A 177 6.02 -6.38 11.78
N ASP A 178 7.28 -6.73 11.55
CA ASP A 178 8.17 -7.35 12.54
C ASP A 178 8.70 -6.28 13.50
N LEU A 179 8.18 -6.30 14.74
CA LEU A 179 8.52 -5.30 15.75
C LEU A 179 9.97 -5.44 16.25
N LYS A 180 10.56 -6.64 16.22
CA LYS A 180 11.95 -6.83 16.61
C LYS A 180 12.89 -6.16 15.61
N SER A 181 12.65 -6.38 14.33
CA SER A 181 13.42 -5.76 13.25
C SER A 181 13.20 -4.25 13.19
N PHE A 182 11.95 -3.81 13.38
CA PHE A 182 11.60 -2.38 13.43
C PHE A 182 12.27 -1.66 14.60
N ARG A 183 12.20 -2.22 15.82
CA ARG A 183 12.89 -1.70 17.02
C ARG A 183 14.39 -1.53 16.81
N LYS A 184 15.05 -2.53 16.20
CA LYS A 184 16.49 -2.48 15.96
C LYS A 184 16.90 -1.29 15.10
N THR A 185 16.02 -0.87 14.18
CA THR A 185 16.28 0.20 13.22
C THR A 185 15.84 1.58 13.75
N PHE A 186 14.68 1.65 14.40
CA PHE A 186 14.03 2.93 14.76
C PHE A 186 13.88 3.18 16.27
N GLY A 187 14.25 2.21 17.10
CA GLY A 187 14.22 2.31 18.56
C GLY A 187 12.89 1.93 19.22
N SER A 188 12.96 1.68 20.53
CA SER A 188 11.86 1.24 21.39
C SER A 188 10.71 2.24 21.52
N SER A 189 11.05 3.53 21.62
CA SER A 189 10.07 4.61 21.74
C SER A 189 9.07 4.63 20.57
N LEU A 190 9.52 4.30 19.35
CA LEU A 190 8.63 4.26 18.18
C LEU A 190 7.74 3.01 18.17
N VAL A 191 8.24 1.86 18.64
CA VAL A 191 7.41 0.65 18.84
C VAL A 191 6.28 0.94 19.82
N HIS A 192 6.58 1.59 20.94
CA HIS A 192 5.57 1.98 21.93
C HIS A 192 4.54 2.95 21.36
N SER A 193 5.01 3.95 20.62
CA SER A 193 4.15 4.93 19.95
C SER A 193 3.22 4.27 18.93
N LEU A 194 3.72 3.33 18.13
CA LEU A 194 2.90 2.54 17.21
C LEU A 194 1.88 1.68 17.94
N GLY A 195 2.28 1.02 19.04
CA GLY A 195 1.37 0.22 19.86
C GLY A 195 0.20 1.06 20.39
N LYS A 196 0.48 2.26 20.89
CA LYS A 196 -0.54 3.22 21.34
C LYS A 196 -1.43 3.69 20.19
N ALA A 197 -0.85 4.04 19.06
CA ALA A 197 -1.58 4.53 17.89
C ALA A 197 -2.52 3.45 17.31
N TYR A 198 -2.09 2.19 17.30
CA TYR A 198 -2.91 1.08 16.80
C TYR A 198 -3.88 0.49 17.82
N ARG A 199 -3.82 0.89 19.10
CA ARG A 199 -4.70 0.37 20.16
C ARG A 199 -6.19 0.39 19.78
N PRO A 200 -6.78 1.49 19.26
CA PRO A 200 -8.20 1.51 18.90
C PRO A 200 -8.56 0.48 17.81
N PHE A 201 -7.60 0.19 16.92
CA PHE A 201 -7.79 -0.76 15.82
C PHE A 201 -7.59 -2.21 16.27
N VAL A 202 -6.81 -2.45 17.34
CA VAL A 202 -6.77 -3.74 18.04
C VAL A 202 -8.05 -3.97 18.83
N GLU A 203 -8.55 -2.94 19.52
CA GLU A 203 -9.81 -3.00 20.28
C GLU A 203 -11.03 -3.26 19.37
N SER A 204 -11.02 -2.71 18.15
CA SER A 204 -12.07 -2.96 17.15
C SER A 204 -11.88 -4.23 16.31
N GLY A 205 -10.76 -4.95 16.46
CA GLY A 205 -10.48 -6.20 15.74
C GLY A 205 -9.97 -6.03 14.29
N HIS A 206 -9.68 -4.80 13.86
CA HIS A 206 -9.12 -4.52 12.53
C HIS A 206 -7.61 -4.75 12.46
N VAL A 207 -6.93 -4.75 13.61
CA VAL A 207 -5.50 -5.05 13.75
C VAL A 207 -5.33 -6.19 14.74
N VAL A 208 -4.40 -7.10 14.45
CA VAL A 208 -4.06 -8.23 15.31
C VAL A 208 -2.58 -8.19 15.68
N CYS A 209 -2.31 -8.42 16.96
CA CYS A 209 -0.97 -8.54 17.52
C CYS A 209 -0.64 -10.02 17.72
N LEU A 210 0.57 -10.43 17.35
CA LEU A 210 1.00 -11.81 17.38
C LEU A 210 2.28 -12.00 18.19
N ASP A 211 2.39 -13.14 18.87
CA ASP A 211 3.64 -13.56 19.51
C ASP A 211 4.67 -14.09 18.49
N ARG A 212 5.87 -14.47 18.97
CA ARG A 212 6.95 -15.02 18.14
C ARG A 212 6.58 -16.30 17.37
N HIS A 213 5.54 -17.00 17.80
CA HIS A 213 5.00 -18.21 17.16
C HIS A 213 3.79 -17.91 16.27
N ARG A 214 3.52 -16.62 16.01
CA ARG A 214 2.36 -16.12 15.26
C ARG A 214 1.00 -16.47 15.87
N ARG A 215 0.94 -16.67 17.19
CA ARG A 215 -0.33 -16.85 17.91
C ARG A 215 -0.89 -15.49 18.27
N VAL A 216 -2.21 -15.33 18.12
CA VAL A 216 -2.92 -14.09 18.43
C VAL A 216 -2.82 -13.79 19.92
N ILE A 217 -2.41 -12.55 20.24
CA ILE A 217 -2.42 -11.98 21.58
C ILE A 217 -3.79 -11.33 21.77
N THR A 218 -4.46 -11.63 22.89
CA THR A 218 -5.78 -11.06 23.19
C THR A 218 -5.70 -9.56 23.38
N THR A 219 -6.78 -8.85 23.03
CA THR A 219 -6.90 -7.40 23.19
C THR A 219 -6.57 -6.95 24.61
N ASP A 220 -7.15 -7.59 25.63
CA ASP A 220 -6.89 -7.23 27.04
C ASP A 220 -5.40 -7.37 27.40
N ARG A 221 -4.75 -8.44 26.91
CA ARG A 221 -3.32 -8.66 27.15
C ARG A 221 -2.48 -7.61 26.44
N PHE A 222 -2.79 -7.30 25.19
CA PHE A 222 -2.10 -6.24 24.44
C PHE A 222 -2.26 -4.88 25.13
N CYS A 223 -3.46 -4.51 25.56
CA CYS A 223 -3.72 -3.27 26.27
C CYS A 223 -2.96 -3.17 27.60
N ALA A 224 -2.83 -4.28 28.34
CA ALA A 224 -2.01 -4.33 29.54
C ALA A 224 -0.52 -4.11 29.23
N LEU A 225 -0.01 -4.74 28.16
CA LEU A 225 1.40 -4.61 27.72
C LEU A 225 1.77 -3.19 27.30
N LEU A 226 0.82 -2.36 26.83
CA LEU A 226 1.11 -0.97 26.46
C LEU A 226 1.57 -0.09 27.63
N SER A 227 1.44 -0.57 28.87
CA SER A 227 1.89 0.16 30.06
C SER A 227 3.33 -0.17 30.46
N ASP A 228 3.95 -1.18 29.84
CA ASP A 228 5.32 -1.64 30.11
C ASP A 228 6.10 -1.80 28.78
N GLU A 229 7.06 -0.90 28.56
CA GLU A 229 7.86 -0.87 27.33
C GLU A 229 8.75 -2.10 27.13
N GLU A 230 9.22 -2.74 28.20
CA GLU A 230 10.04 -3.95 28.07
C GLU A 230 9.15 -5.16 27.77
N GLU A 231 8.03 -5.30 28.48
CA GLU A 231 7.15 -6.47 28.35
C GLU A 231 6.50 -6.56 26.96
N ILE A 232 6.11 -5.42 26.37
CA ILE A 232 5.52 -5.39 25.02
C ILE A 232 6.53 -5.88 23.97
N GLU A 233 7.80 -5.51 24.09
CA GLU A 233 8.83 -5.86 23.12
C GLU A 233 9.26 -7.33 23.19
N GLU A 234 9.14 -7.94 24.37
CA GLU A 234 9.41 -9.37 24.54
C GLU A 234 8.22 -10.23 24.11
N THR A 235 7.00 -9.71 24.25
CA THR A 235 5.76 -10.48 24.04
C THR A 235 5.21 -10.33 22.62
N VAL A 236 5.10 -9.10 22.12
CA VAL A 236 4.51 -8.80 20.81
C VAL A 236 5.61 -8.82 19.76
N ALA A 237 5.60 -9.84 18.90
CA ALA A 237 6.59 -9.97 17.83
C ALA A 237 6.12 -9.34 16.51
N PHE A 238 4.82 -9.40 16.23
CA PHE A 238 4.26 -8.88 14.98
C PHE A 238 2.96 -8.11 15.22
N ILE A 239 2.72 -7.11 14.37
CA ILE A 239 1.43 -6.41 14.26
C ILE A 239 1.01 -6.40 12.80
N ARG A 240 -0.24 -6.75 12.50
CA ARG A 240 -0.78 -6.80 11.13
C ARG A 240 -2.25 -6.45 11.08
N LEU A 241 -2.74 -6.17 9.87
CA LEU A 241 -4.17 -6.09 9.61
C LEU A 241 -4.84 -7.46 9.78
N SER A 242 -6.06 -7.46 10.33
CA SER A 242 -6.93 -8.63 10.35
C SER A 242 -7.44 -8.95 8.95
N ASP A 243 -7.90 -10.19 8.76
CA ASP A 243 -8.29 -10.73 7.47
C ASP A 243 -9.73 -11.26 7.57
N PRO A 244 -10.67 -10.80 6.73
CA PRO A 244 -10.52 -9.80 5.67
C PRO A 244 -10.69 -8.34 6.11
N ASP A 245 -11.28 -8.09 7.28
CA ASP A 245 -11.83 -6.75 7.62
C ASP A 245 -10.75 -5.67 7.75
N GLY A 246 -9.61 -5.97 8.38
CA GLY A 246 -8.48 -5.05 8.43
C GLY A 246 -7.90 -4.71 7.06
N PHE A 247 -7.76 -5.70 6.18
CA PHE A 247 -7.28 -5.48 4.80
C PHE A 247 -8.25 -4.65 3.96
N LEU A 248 -9.56 -4.87 4.13
CA LEU A 248 -10.60 -4.09 3.45
C LEU A 248 -10.47 -2.59 3.76
N LEU A 249 -10.08 -2.25 4.99
CA LEU A 249 -9.89 -0.87 5.46
C LEU A 249 -8.41 -0.42 5.47
N SER A 250 -7.52 -1.16 4.80
CA SER A 250 -6.07 -1.00 4.95
C SER A 250 -5.57 0.43 4.72
N ASN A 251 -6.05 1.13 3.69
CA ASN A 251 -5.61 2.50 3.38
C ASN A 251 -5.92 3.47 4.54
N GLU A 252 -7.12 3.37 5.09
CA GLU A 252 -7.60 4.24 6.15
C GLU A 252 -6.88 3.96 7.47
N LEU A 253 -6.76 2.69 7.84
CA LEU A 253 -6.09 2.26 9.09
C LEU A 253 -4.60 2.58 9.10
N ILE A 254 -3.93 2.42 7.95
CA ILE A 254 -2.52 2.78 7.81
C ILE A 254 -2.38 4.31 7.91
N PHE A 255 -3.20 5.05 7.15
CA PHE A 255 -3.10 6.50 7.13
C PHE A 255 -3.33 7.16 8.48
N GLN A 256 -4.37 6.76 9.23
CA GLN A 256 -4.71 7.38 10.51
C GLN A 256 -3.57 7.31 11.56
N VAL A 257 -2.58 6.44 11.34
CA VAL A 257 -1.40 6.33 12.22
C VAL A 257 -0.16 7.03 11.65
N ILE A 258 0.00 7.08 10.33
CA ILE A 258 1.19 7.67 9.68
C ILE A 258 1.00 9.14 9.27
N ALA A 259 -0.23 9.64 9.21
CA ALA A 259 -0.51 11.02 8.87
C ALA A 259 -0.12 11.97 10.02
N PRO A 260 0.48 13.14 9.73
CA PRO A 260 0.87 14.13 10.74
C PRO A 260 -0.31 14.83 11.42
#